data_AF-A0A0K0DLK4-F1
#
_entry.id   AF-A0A0K0DLK4-F1
#
_cell.length_a   1.000
_cell.length_b   1.000
_cell.length_c   1.000
_cell.angle_alpha   90.00
_cell.angle_beta   90.00
_cell.angle_gamma   90.00
#
_symmetry.space_group_name_H-M   'P 1'
#
loop_
_entity.id
_entity.type
_entity.pdbx_description
1 polymer ?
#
loop_
_entity_poly.entity_id
_entity_poly.type
_entity_poly.pdbx_seq_one_letter_code
_entity_poly.pdbx_strand_id
1 'polypeptide(L)'
;LGGFFVNGRPLPMALRIRIIELHHSGIRPCDISRQLRISHGCVSKILTRYVENGSIEPGTIGGSKPRVTTPKVVEYIRLLKCSDPGIFSWEIRDRLVIDGICNKDNVPSVSSISRILRSKTPRSKSQLELFDSSYFQHCERIWW
;
A
#
# COMPACT_ATOMS: atom_id res chain seq x y z
N LEU A 1 -26.07 -13.40 -19.16
CA LEU A 1 -26.92 -12.20 -18.99
C LEU A 1 -26.73 -11.13 -20.08
N GLY A 2 -25.68 -11.16 -20.92
CA GLY A 2 -25.60 -10.26 -22.10
C GLY A 2 -25.41 -8.77 -21.77
N GLY A 3 -24.96 -8.45 -20.55
CA GLY A 3 -24.58 -7.09 -20.16
C GLY A 3 -23.19 -6.71 -20.66
N PHE A 4 -22.94 -5.41 -20.77
CA PHE A 4 -21.65 -4.85 -21.19
C PHE A 4 -20.60 -5.03 -20.08
N PHE A 5 -19.57 -5.85 -20.33
CA PHE A 5 -18.49 -6.13 -19.38
C PHE A 5 -17.14 -6.16 -20.10
N VAL A 6 -16.11 -5.59 -19.48
CA VAL A 6 -14.74 -5.61 -19.99
C VAL A 6 -13.88 -6.45 -19.05
N ASN A 7 -13.31 -7.54 -19.57
CA ASN A 7 -12.44 -8.43 -18.80
C ASN A 7 -11.26 -7.66 -18.16
N GLY A 8 -11.01 -7.91 -16.87
CA GLY A 8 -9.91 -7.30 -16.12
C GLY A 8 -10.14 -5.85 -15.67
N ARG A 9 -11.27 -5.23 -16.02
CA ARG A 9 -11.62 -3.87 -15.56
C ARG A 9 -12.75 -3.91 -14.52
N PRO A 10 -12.76 -2.98 -13.55
CA PRO A 10 -13.85 -2.88 -12.61
C PRO A 10 -15.14 -2.46 -13.33
N LEU A 11 -16.29 -2.88 -12.78
CA LEU A 11 -17.60 -2.46 -13.26
C LEU A 11 -17.71 -0.92 -13.24
N PRO A 12 -18.26 -0.26 -14.27
CA PRO A 12 -18.43 1.19 -14.30
C PRO A 12 -19.11 1.74 -13.03
N MET A 13 -18.64 2.90 -12.56
CA MET A 13 -19.09 3.46 -11.29
C MET A 13 -20.62 3.69 -11.25
N ALA A 14 -21.19 4.19 -12.35
CA ALA A 14 -22.64 4.38 -12.48
C ALA A 14 -23.44 3.11 -12.19
N LEU A 15 -22.97 1.94 -12.64
CA LEU A 15 -23.65 0.67 -12.36
C LEU A 15 -23.44 0.21 -10.92
N ARG A 16 -22.29 0.50 -10.31
CA ARG A 16 -22.03 0.19 -8.89
C ARG A 16 -22.93 0.99 -7.97
N ILE A 17 -23.10 2.29 -8.25
CA ILE A 17 -24.07 3.16 -7.55
C ILE A 17 -25.48 2.62 -7.74
N ARG A 18 -25.86 2.30 -8.98
CA ARG A 18 -27.20 1.77 -9.29
C ARG A 18 -27.53 0.47 -8.56
N ILE A 19 -26.56 -0.42 -8.37
CA ILE A 19 -26.74 -1.65 -7.57
C ILE A 19 -27.13 -1.31 -6.13
N ILE A 20 -26.45 -0.34 -5.52
CA ILE A 20 -26.69 0.05 -4.12
C ILE A 20 -28.04 0.75 -3.99
N GLU A 21 -28.36 1.67 -4.90
CA GLU A 21 -29.68 2.33 -4.94
C GLU A 21 -30.83 1.31 -4.99
N LEU A 22 -30.78 0.35 -5.92
CA LEU A 22 -31.83 -0.66 -6.06
C LEU A 22 -31.94 -1.53 -4.80
N HIS A 23 -30.81 -1.83 -4.14
CA HIS A 23 -30.81 -2.58 -2.90
C HIS A 23 -31.43 -1.78 -1.74
N HIS A 24 -31.12 -0.49 -1.63
CA HIS A 24 -31.74 0.40 -0.65
C HIS A 24 -33.25 0.58 -0.89
N SER A 25 -33.70 0.52 -2.14
CA SER A 25 -35.13 0.46 -2.49
C SER A 25 -35.80 -0.88 -2.19
N GLY A 26 -35.11 -1.83 -1.54
CA GLY A 26 -35.66 -3.12 -1.10
C GLY A 26 -35.68 -4.21 -2.18
N ILE A 27 -35.03 -3.99 -3.33
CA ILE A 27 -35.01 -4.97 -4.42
C ILE A 27 -34.02 -6.08 -4.08
N ARG A 28 -34.43 -7.33 -4.33
CA ARG A 28 -33.60 -8.51 -4.05
C ARG A 28 -32.37 -8.55 -4.98
N PRO A 29 -31.19 -8.97 -4.50
CA PRO A 29 -29.97 -9.04 -5.32
C PRO A 29 -30.11 -9.86 -6.60
N CYS A 30 -30.95 -10.90 -6.60
CA CYS A 30 -31.23 -11.72 -7.77
C CYS A 30 -32.00 -10.95 -8.86
N ASP A 31 -32.92 -10.06 -8.48
CA ASP A 31 -33.65 -9.19 -9.39
C ASP A 31 -32.76 -8.08 -9.93
N ILE A 32 -31.91 -7.49 -9.09
CA ILE A 32 -30.90 -6.50 -9.50
C ILE A 32 -29.97 -7.08 -10.57
N SER A 33 -29.50 -8.31 -10.36
CA SER A 33 -28.64 -9.05 -11.32
C SER A 33 -29.32 -9.21 -12.68
N ARG A 34 -30.62 -9.58 -12.69
CA ARG A 34 -31.39 -9.72 -13.93
C ARG A 34 -31.63 -8.37 -14.63
N GLN A 35 -32.06 -7.36 -13.88
CA GLN A 35 -32.38 -6.03 -14.41
C GLN A 35 -31.15 -5.34 -15.03
N LEU A 36 -30.03 -5.33 -14.30
CA LEU A 36 -28.80 -4.69 -14.75
C LEU A 36 -27.95 -5.59 -15.68
N ARG A 37 -28.38 -6.84 -15.89
CA ARG A 37 -27.68 -7.85 -16.70
C ARG A 37 -26.25 -8.13 -16.23
N ILE A 38 -26.01 -8.01 -14.92
CA ILE A 38 -24.72 -8.22 -14.24
C ILE A 38 -24.76 -9.57 -13.53
N SER A 39 -23.61 -10.25 -13.40
CA SER A 39 -23.55 -11.53 -12.68
C SER A 39 -23.92 -11.38 -11.20
N HIS A 40 -24.67 -12.37 -10.68
CA HIS A 40 -25.07 -12.39 -9.26
C HIS A 40 -23.87 -12.25 -8.31
N GLY A 41 -22.76 -12.92 -8.61
CA GLY A 41 -21.53 -12.81 -7.81
C GLY A 41 -20.91 -11.42 -7.80
N CYS A 42 -21.06 -10.63 -8.87
CA CYS A 42 -20.60 -9.23 -8.90
C CYS A 42 -21.50 -8.35 -8.01
N VAL A 43 -22.83 -8.50 -8.12
CA VAL A 43 -23.81 -7.79 -7.28
C VAL A 43 -23.56 -8.08 -5.80
N SER A 44 -23.46 -9.36 -5.43
CA SER A 44 -23.18 -9.78 -4.05
C SER A 44 -21.87 -9.18 -3.52
N LYS A 45 -20.78 -9.24 -4.31
CA LYS A 45 -19.48 -8.70 -3.91
C LYS A 45 -19.48 -7.19 -3.71
N ILE A 46 -20.29 -6.44 -4.48
CA ILE A 46 -20.44 -4.99 -4.32
C ILE A 46 -21.21 -4.69 -3.04
N LEU A 47 -22.35 -5.36 -2.82
CA LEU A 47 -23.18 -5.16 -1.63
C LEU A 47 -22.43 -5.52 -0.34
N THR A 48 -21.74 -6.66 -0.30
CA THR A 48 -20.92 -7.05 0.86
C THR A 48 -19.88 -5.99 1.20
N ARG A 49 -19.12 -5.50 0.21
CA ARG A 49 -18.12 -4.45 0.46
C ARG A 49 -18.72 -3.12 0.91
N TYR A 50 -19.90 -2.78 0.39
CA TYR A 50 -20.61 -1.58 0.79
C TYR A 50 -21.04 -1.67 2.26
N VAL A 51 -21.53 -2.84 2.71
CA VAL A 51 -21.88 -3.08 4.12
C VAL A 51 -20.64 -3.10 5.02
N GLU A 52 -19.54 -3.71 4.59
CA GLU A 52 -18.32 -3.81 5.40
C GLU A 52 -17.59 -2.47 5.59
N ASN A 53 -17.39 -1.72 4.50
CA ASN A 53 -16.49 -0.56 4.49
C ASN A 53 -17.16 0.75 4.06
N GLY A 54 -18.45 0.74 3.68
CA GLY A 54 -19.16 1.90 3.14
C GLY A 54 -18.68 2.37 1.76
N SER A 55 -17.76 1.65 1.13
CA SER A 55 -17.09 2.11 -0.10
C SER A 55 -17.73 1.52 -1.36
N ILE A 56 -18.08 2.41 -2.29
CA ILE A 56 -18.54 2.05 -3.64
C ILE A 56 -17.34 1.86 -4.57
N GLU A 57 -16.15 2.34 -4.21
CA GLU A 57 -14.97 2.31 -5.07
C GLU A 57 -14.52 0.86 -5.37
N PRO A 58 -14.08 0.55 -6.60
CA PRO A 58 -13.42 -0.71 -6.85
C PRO A 58 -12.16 -0.81 -5.98
N GLY A 59 -11.75 -2.04 -5.66
CA GLY A 59 -10.51 -2.22 -4.90
C GLY A 59 -9.34 -1.79 -5.79
N THR A 60 -8.22 -1.40 -5.20
CA THR A 60 -7.01 -1.12 -5.98
C THR A 60 -6.65 -2.35 -6.81
N ILE A 61 -6.82 -2.25 -8.13
CA ILE A 61 -6.45 -3.31 -9.07
C ILE A 61 -5.01 -3.07 -9.48
N GLY A 62 -4.14 -4.01 -9.10
CA GLY A 62 -2.72 -3.94 -9.43
C GLY A 62 -1.86 -3.40 -8.29
N GLY A 63 -0.55 -3.61 -8.46
CA GLY A 63 0.47 -3.39 -7.45
C GLY A 63 1.18 -4.70 -7.11
N SER A 64 2.51 -4.68 -7.13
CA SER A 64 3.31 -5.77 -6.57
C SER A 64 3.60 -5.46 -5.10
N LYS A 65 3.56 -6.49 -4.26
CA LYS A 65 4.15 -6.36 -2.92
C LYS A 65 5.64 -6.04 -3.11
N PRO A 66 6.19 -5.02 -2.43
CA PRO A 66 7.60 -4.69 -2.56
C PRO A 66 8.44 -5.87 -2.04
N ARG A 67 9.21 -6.51 -2.93
CA ARG A 67 10.02 -7.69 -2.59
C ARG A 67 11.28 -7.35 -1.80
N VAL A 68 11.88 -6.20 -2.09
CA VAL A 68 13.18 -5.75 -1.57
C VAL A 68 13.05 -4.47 -0.73
N THR A 69 12.04 -3.66 -1.02
CA THR A 69 11.76 -2.39 -0.32
C THR A 69 10.78 -2.62 0.82
N THR A 70 11.18 -3.45 1.78
CA THR A 70 10.38 -3.68 2.99
C THR A 70 10.34 -2.41 3.85
N PRO A 71 9.31 -2.23 4.71
CA PRO A 71 9.23 -1.06 5.59
C PRO A 71 10.48 -0.86 6.45
N LYS A 72 11.06 -1.96 6.98
CA LYS A 72 12.30 -1.95 7.76
C LYS A 72 13.48 -1.35 6.98
N VAL A 73 13.66 -1.75 5.72
CA VAL A 73 14.74 -1.24 4.85
C VAL A 73 14.54 0.25 4.57
N VAL A 74 13.30 0.67 4.26
CA VAL A 74 12.98 2.09 3.99
C VAL A 74 13.26 2.97 5.20
N GLU A 75 12.87 2.51 6.38
CA GLU A 75 13.08 3.22 7.63
C GLU A 75 14.58 3.37 7.94
N TYR A 76 15.35 2.28 7.80
CA TYR A 76 16.79 2.31 8.01
C TYR A 76 17.52 3.24 7.03
N ILE A 77 17.15 3.23 5.74
CA ILE A 77 17.68 4.16 4.73
C ILE A 77 17.45 5.62 5.15
N ARG A 78 16.26 5.91 5.69
CA ARG A 78 15.91 7.27 6.14
C ARG A 78 16.66 7.66 7.40
N LEU A 79 16.87 6.72 8.31
CA LEU A 79 17.68 6.94 9.51
C LEU A 79 19.11 7.32 9.13
N LEU A 80 19.77 6.52 8.28
CA LEU A 80 21.13 6.81 7.81
C LEU A 80 21.23 8.19 7.15
N LYS A 81 20.26 8.57 6.30
CA LYS A 81 20.25 9.88 5.64
C LYS A 81 19.93 11.03 6.59
N CYS A 82 19.25 10.76 7.71
CA CYS A 82 18.96 11.75 8.74
C CYS A 82 20.18 11.98 9.64
N SER A 83 20.85 10.90 10.07
CA SER A 83 22.07 10.97 10.87
C SER A 83 23.24 11.57 10.10
N ASP A 84 23.36 11.26 8.80
CA ASP A 84 24.38 11.81 7.91
C ASP A 84 23.73 12.29 6.60
N PRO A 85 23.41 13.59 6.47
CA PRO A 85 22.86 14.14 5.24
C PRO A 85 23.82 14.07 4.04
N GLY A 86 25.13 13.92 4.27
CA GLY A 86 26.15 13.81 3.24
C GLY A 86 26.22 12.43 2.59
N ILE A 87 25.73 11.39 3.28
CA ILE A 87 25.86 10.01 2.83
C ILE A 87 25.28 9.77 1.43
N PHE A 88 26.06 9.10 0.59
CA PHE A 88 25.70 8.74 -0.77
C PHE A 88 24.86 7.45 -0.82
N SER A 89 24.05 7.31 -1.87
CA SER A 89 23.16 6.15 -2.05
C SER A 89 23.90 4.80 -2.13
N TRP A 90 25.15 4.79 -2.58
CA TRP A 90 25.97 3.56 -2.60
C TRP A 90 26.50 3.22 -1.21
N GLU A 91 26.88 4.21 -0.40
CA GLU A 91 27.30 4.01 1.00
C GLU A 91 26.14 3.48 1.84
N ILE A 92 24.93 4.00 1.63
CA ILE A 92 23.70 3.46 2.24
C ILE A 92 23.52 1.98 1.86
N ARG A 93 23.77 1.62 0.60
CA ARG A 93 23.66 0.23 0.13
C ARG A 93 24.64 -0.68 0.87
N ASP A 94 25.86 -0.23 1.04
CA ASP A 94 26.91 -1.05 1.67
C ASP A 94 26.65 -1.16 3.18
N ARG A 95 26.22 -0.09 3.85
CA ARG A 95 25.76 -0.12 5.26
C ARG A 95 24.59 -1.09 5.45
N LEU A 96 23.59 -1.08 4.56
CA LEU A 96 22.47 -2.04 4.63
C LEU A 96 22.92 -3.52 4.67
N VAL A 97 24.02 -3.86 4.00
CA VAL A 97 24.59 -5.21 4.01
C VAL A 97 25.46 -5.44 5.24
N ILE A 98 26.31 -4.47 5.60
CA ILE A 98 27.21 -4.54 6.76
C ILE A 98 26.40 -4.69 8.06
N ASP A 99 25.34 -3.90 8.22
CA ASP A 99 24.48 -3.88 9.41
C ASP A 99 23.45 -5.03 9.41
N GLY A 100 23.53 -5.95 8.45
CA GLY A 100 22.68 -7.14 8.37
C GLY A 100 21.19 -6.86 8.11
N ILE A 101 20.85 -5.65 7.65
CA ILE A 101 19.47 -5.28 7.31
C ILE A 101 19.04 -5.97 6.00
N CYS A 102 19.98 -6.09 5.05
CA CYS A 102 19.82 -6.76 3.77
C CYS A 102 20.94 -7.80 3.54
N ASN A 103 20.61 -8.87 2.82
CA ASN A 103 21.57 -9.80 2.21
C ASN A 103 21.97 -9.28 0.82
N LYS A 104 23.08 -9.80 0.26
CA LYS A 104 23.56 -9.44 -1.08
C LYS A 104 22.49 -9.65 -2.18
N ASP A 105 21.60 -10.63 -2.02
CA ASP A 105 20.56 -10.94 -3.01
C ASP A 105 19.29 -10.08 -2.86
N ASN A 106 19.09 -9.45 -1.70
CA ASN A 106 17.89 -8.68 -1.39
C ASN A 106 18.15 -7.20 -1.13
N VAL A 107 19.39 -6.74 -1.29
CA VAL A 107 19.75 -5.33 -1.10
C VAL A 107 19.17 -4.48 -2.24
N PRO A 108 18.53 -3.33 -1.95
CA PRO A 108 18.02 -2.44 -2.99
C PRO A 108 19.16 -1.87 -3.84
N SER A 109 18.89 -1.67 -5.13
CA SER A 109 19.84 -0.97 -6.01
C SER A 109 20.01 0.50 -5.59
N VAL A 110 21.15 1.11 -5.96
CA VAL A 110 21.46 2.53 -5.71
C VAL A 110 20.34 3.45 -6.24
N SER A 111 19.79 3.12 -7.41
CA SER A 111 18.65 3.84 -8.00
C SER A 111 17.36 3.69 -7.17
N SER A 112 17.12 2.51 -6.60
CA SER A 112 15.97 2.25 -5.73
C SER A 112 16.08 3.04 -4.42
N ILE A 113 17.27 3.07 -3.80
CA ILE A 113 17.57 3.88 -2.62
C ILE A 113 17.30 5.36 -2.92
N SER A 114 17.83 5.86 -4.03
CA SER A 114 17.63 7.25 -4.44
C SER A 114 16.15 7.60 -4.67
N ARG A 115 15.36 6.65 -5.20
CA ARG A 115 13.90 6.81 -5.34
C ARG A 115 13.20 6.87 -3.99
N ILE A 116 13.58 6.01 -3.04
CA ILE A 116 13.04 6.01 -1.68
C ILE A 116 13.30 7.36 -0.99
N LEU A 117 14.51 7.91 -1.14
CA LEU A 117 14.90 9.20 -0.56
C LEU A 117 14.14 10.38 -1.18
N ARG A 118 13.82 10.32 -2.49
CA ARG A 118 13.00 11.36 -3.15
C ARG A 118 11.51 11.22 -2.89
N SER A 119 11.01 10.00 -2.64
CA SER A 119 9.59 9.79 -2.36
C SER A 119 9.23 10.42 -1.01
N LYS A 120 8.56 11.58 -1.05
CA LYS A 120 7.92 12.19 0.12
C LYS A 120 6.73 11.33 0.51
N THR A 121 6.94 10.26 1.27
CA THR A 121 5.84 9.66 2.01
C THR A 121 5.41 10.70 3.06
N PRO A 122 4.14 11.15 3.10
CA PRO A 122 3.66 11.92 4.23
C PRO A 122 3.81 11.03 5.48
N ARG A 123 4.81 11.32 6.30
CA ARG A 123 4.97 10.68 7.61
C ARG A 123 3.90 11.30 8.51
N SER A 124 3.00 10.48 9.05
CA SER A 124 2.26 10.86 10.25
C SER A 124 3.28 11.17 11.33
N LYS A 125 3.22 12.40 11.86
CA LYS A 125 4.18 12.95 12.83
C LYS A 125 4.31 12.12 14.13
N SER A 126 3.43 11.14 14.35
CA SER A 126 3.27 10.42 15.63
C SER A 126 4.24 9.26 15.88
N GLN A 127 5.04 8.80 14.90
CA GLN A 127 5.95 7.66 15.11
C GLN A 127 7.44 8.02 15.31
N LEU A 128 7.84 9.28 15.09
CA LEU A 128 9.23 9.71 15.32
C LEU A 128 9.54 9.91 16.80
N GLU A 129 8.61 10.45 17.59
CA GLU A 129 8.88 10.80 19.00
C GLU A 129 9.07 9.57 19.93
N LEU A 130 8.55 8.39 19.57
CA LEU A 130 8.71 7.17 20.39
C LEU A 130 9.99 6.40 20.06
N PHE A 131 10.58 6.57 18.87
CA PHE A 131 11.82 5.89 18.48
C PHE A 131 13.06 6.77 18.71
N ASP A 132 12.92 8.10 18.67
CA ASP A 132 14.02 9.05 18.90
C ASP A 132 14.62 8.93 20.31
N SER A 133 13.82 8.72 21.37
CA SER A 133 14.35 8.70 22.74
C SER A 133 15.02 7.37 23.14
N SER A 134 14.50 6.23 22.67
CA SER A 134 15.02 4.91 23.08
C SER A 134 16.27 4.49 22.31
N TYR A 135 16.44 4.90 21.04
CA TYR A 135 17.52 4.39 20.19
C TYR A 135 18.79 5.25 20.27
N PHE A 136 18.67 6.57 20.39
CA PHE A 136 19.82 7.45 20.65
C PHE A 136 20.57 7.03 21.92
N GLN A 137 19.83 6.65 22.97
CA GLN A 137 20.41 6.25 24.25
C GLN A 137 21.01 4.83 24.27
N HIS A 138 20.73 4.02 23.25
CA HIS A 138 21.37 2.72 23.03
C HIS A 138 22.64 2.85 22.18
N CYS A 139 22.66 3.73 21.17
CA CYS A 139 23.83 3.99 20.35
C CYS A 139 24.96 4.71 21.10
N GLU A 140 24.66 5.64 22.02
CA GLU A 140 25.68 6.26 22.88
C GLU A 140 26.32 5.27 23.88
N ARG A 141 25.67 4.14 24.16
CA ARG A 141 26.17 3.11 25.10
C ARG A 141 27.01 2.01 24.45
N ILE A 142 27.07 1.97 23.12
CA ILE A 142 27.82 0.94 22.36
C ILE A 142 29.06 1.55 21.67
N TRP A 143 29.15 2.87 21.58
CA TRP A 143 30.31 3.60 21.05
C TRP A 143 30.98 4.50 22.10
N TRP A 144 31.08 4.03 23.34
CA TRP A 144 32.03 4.46 24.37
C TRP A 144 32.45 3.27 25.24
#